data_AF-A0A7C4UCM0-F1
#
_entry.id   AF-A0A7C4UCM0-F1
#
_cell.length_a   1.000
_cell.length_b   1.000
_cell.length_c   1.000
_cell.angle_alpha   90.00
_cell.angle_beta   90.00
_cell.angle_gamma   90.00
#
_symmetry.space_group_name_H-M   'P 1'
#
loop_
_entity.id
_entity.type
_entity.pdbx_description
1 polymer ?
#
loop_
_entity_poly.entity_id
_entity_poly.type
_entity_poly.pdbx_seq_one_letter_code
_entity_poly.pdbx_strand_id
1 'polypeptide(L)'
;MPLPDSYFNPDGSMKPFSQRMAERDAADRAAANVARQVAERTAKPESRDEQVQRVTAERIAEIQDRLRGSLLPADRSRLTAELTVLKAGNAKIKDRIEEQQRIDRLAKDRRVQLARDSADALEKSWRHIYPHADEADVMLAVAIARSNEFDSPDDLYREFKAVEERIAEADLEAERRKADDAQHAALKAESESAAAQVRVAEGQVRL
;
A
#
# COMPACT_ATOMS: atom_id res chain seq x y z
N MET A 1 -20.20 -3.19 -45.99
CA MET A 1 -19.85 -4.51 -46.56
C MET A 1 -20.81 -5.54 -45.97
N PRO A 2 -21.41 -6.43 -46.78
CA PRO A 2 -22.24 -7.51 -46.25
C PRO A 2 -21.39 -8.49 -45.43
N LEU A 3 -21.96 -9.04 -44.35
CA LEU A 3 -21.33 -10.11 -43.58
C LEU A 3 -21.27 -11.37 -44.43
N PRO A 4 -20.24 -12.23 -44.28
CA PRO A 4 -20.17 -13.49 -44.99
C PRO A 4 -21.31 -14.43 -44.56
N ASP A 5 -21.88 -15.18 -45.49
CA ASP A 5 -23.05 -16.05 -45.23
C ASP A 5 -22.71 -17.27 -44.35
N SER A 6 -21.44 -17.70 -44.34
CA SER A 6 -20.97 -18.88 -43.62
C SER A 6 -19.55 -18.71 -43.08
N TYR A 7 -19.19 -19.57 -42.11
CA TYR A 7 -17.84 -19.69 -41.56
C TYR A 7 -17.47 -21.17 -41.37
N PHE A 8 -16.16 -21.44 -41.41
CA PHE A 8 -15.61 -22.75 -41.11
C PHE A 8 -15.41 -22.91 -39.61
N ASN A 9 -15.92 -24.00 -39.06
CA ASN A 9 -15.65 -24.40 -37.68
C ASN A 9 -14.36 -25.22 -37.56
N PRO A 10 -13.77 -25.29 -36.35
CA PRO A 10 -12.57 -26.10 -36.09
C PRO A 10 -12.78 -27.61 -36.29
N ASP A 11 -14.04 -28.07 -36.30
CA ASP A 11 -14.45 -29.45 -36.57
C ASP A 11 -14.52 -29.78 -38.08
N GLY A 12 -14.20 -28.83 -38.95
CA GLY A 12 -14.22 -28.99 -40.41
C GLY A 12 -15.59 -28.77 -41.05
N SER A 13 -16.64 -28.48 -40.28
CA SER A 13 -17.98 -28.18 -40.81
C SER A 13 -18.14 -26.70 -41.22
N MET A 14 -18.93 -26.44 -42.26
CA MET A 14 -19.38 -25.08 -42.60
C MET A 14 -20.70 -24.80 -41.91
N LYS A 15 -20.75 -23.72 -41.12
CA LYS A 15 -21.97 -23.26 -40.44
C LYS A 15 -22.37 -21.85 -40.88
N PRO A 16 -23.66 -21.48 -40.80
CA PRO A 16 -24.12 -20.13 -41.09
C PRO A 16 -23.49 -19.11 -40.14
N PHE A 17 -23.13 -17.92 -40.63
CA PHE A 17 -22.52 -16.87 -39.80
C PHE A 17 -23.44 -16.41 -38.65
N SER A 18 -24.77 -16.50 -38.84
CA SER A 18 -25.76 -16.27 -37.79
C SER A 18 -25.58 -17.19 -36.58
N GLN A 19 -25.11 -18.43 -36.80
CA GLN A 19 -24.83 -19.39 -35.74
C GLN A 19 -23.57 -18.99 -34.96
N ARG A 20 -22.54 -18.45 -35.62
CA ARG A 20 -21.35 -17.88 -34.98
C ARG A 20 -21.69 -16.73 -34.05
N MET A 21 -22.56 -15.83 -34.52
CA MET A 21 -23.01 -14.69 -33.73
C MET A 21 -23.82 -15.15 -32.52
N ALA A 22 -24.71 -16.14 -32.68
CA ALA A 22 -25.45 -16.71 -31.56
C ALA A 22 -24.54 -17.41 -30.53
N GLU A 23 -23.51 -18.14 -30.99
CA GLU A 23 -22.50 -18.77 -30.12
C GLU A 23 -21.67 -17.72 -29.36
N ARG A 24 -21.27 -16.65 -30.04
CA ARG A 24 -20.57 -15.51 -29.42
C ARG A 24 -21.46 -14.79 -28.40
N ASP A 25 -22.70 -14.49 -28.75
CA ASP A 25 -23.65 -13.82 -27.85
C ASP A 25 -24.01 -14.71 -26.65
N ALA A 26 -23.99 -16.04 -26.81
CA ALA A 26 -24.11 -16.99 -25.70
C ALA A 26 -22.86 -17.00 -24.81
N ALA A 27 -21.66 -16.96 -25.40
CA ALA A 27 -20.39 -16.86 -24.67
C ALA A 27 -20.26 -15.53 -23.92
N ASP A 28 -20.63 -14.41 -24.54
CA ASP A 28 -20.62 -13.07 -23.94
C ASP A 28 -21.62 -13.00 -22.77
N ARG A 29 -22.81 -13.61 -22.90
CA ARG A 29 -23.76 -13.75 -21.79
C ARG A 29 -23.24 -14.65 -20.67
N ALA A 30 -22.56 -15.75 -21.00
CA ALA A 30 -21.96 -16.63 -20.00
C ALA A 30 -20.82 -15.92 -19.24
N ALA A 31 -19.94 -15.19 -19.95
CA ALA A 31 -18.89 -14.39 -19.35
C ALA A 31 -19.46 -13.27 -18.46
N ALA A 32 -20.53 -12.58 -18.90
CA ALA A 32 -21.23 -11.59 -18.09
C ALA A 32 -21.87 -12.20 -16.83
N ASN A 33 -22.45 -13.41 -16.93
CA ASN A 33 -23.01 -14.11 -15.77
C ASN A 33 -21.92 -14.57 -14.79
N VAL A 34 -20.77 -15.03 -15.28
CA VAL A 34 -19.61 -15.35 -14.43
C VAL A 34 -19.08 -14.08 -13.75
N ALA A 35 -18.93 -12.99 -14.50
CA ALA A 35 -18.53 -11.69 -13.94
C ALA A 35 -19.53 -11.20 -12.88
N ARG A 36 -20.84 -11.41 -13.09
CA ARG A 36 -21.88 -11.09 -12.11
C ARG A 36 -21.84 -11.98 -10.88
N GLN A 37 -21.63 -13.29 -11.03
CA GLN A 37 -21.48 -14.21 -9.88
C GLN A 37 -20.20 -13.95 -9.10
N VAL A 38 -19.10 -13.60 -9.78
CA VAL A 38 -17.86 -13.15 -9.15
C VAL A 38 -18.12 -11.83 -8.43
N ALA A 39 -18.77 -10.86 -9.09
CA ALA A 39 -19.16 -9.59 -8.48
C ALA A 39 -20.04 -9.80 -7.24
N GLU A 40 -21.06 -10.67 -7.30
CA GLU A 40 -21.95 -11.02 -6.17
C GLU A 40 -21.22 -11.77 -5.05
N ARG A 41 -20.28 -12.67 -5.38
CA ARG A 41 -19.39 -13.31 -4.38
C ARG A 41 -18.41 -12.33 -3.75
N THR A 42 -17.95 -11.31 -4.50
CA THR A 42 -17.09 -10.23 -4.01
C THR A 42 -17.86 -9.07 -3.38
N ALA A 43 -19.18 -8.99 -3.60
CA ALA A 43 -20.08 -7.95 -3.09
C ALA A 43 -20.43 -8.14 -1.60
N LYS A 44 -19.62 -8.95 -0.90
CA LYS A 44 -19.62 -9.23 0.55
C LYS A 44 -20.66 -10.27 0.96
N PRO A 45 -20.27 -11.54 1.21
CA PRO A 45 -20.73 -12.11 2.47
C PRO A 45 -20.34 -11.08 3.54
N GLU A 46 -21.31 -10.52 4.27
CA GLU A 46 -21.01 -9.81 5.51
C GLU A 46 -19.96 -10.63 6.23
N SER A 47 -18.86 -10.01 6.66
CA SER A 47 -17.84 -10.78 7.36
C SER A 47 -18.55 -11.46 8.53
N ARG A 48 -18.18 -12.71 8.85
CA ARG A 48 -18.78 -13.44 9.98
C ARG A 48 -18.83 -12.57 11.24
N ASP A 49 -17.84 -11.71 11.43
CA ASP A 49 -17.78 -10.75 12.52
C ASP A 49 -18.84 -9.64 12.42
N GLU A 50 -19.10 -9.05 11.24
CA GLU A 50 -20.19 -8.07 11.04
C GLU A 50 -21.57 -8.68 11.35
N GLN A 51 -21.79 -9.93 10.93
CA GLN A 51 -23.02 -10.65 11.24
C GLN A 51 -23.16 -10.91 12.75
N VAL A 52 -22.09 -11.39 13.40
CA VAL A 52 -22.08 -11.64 14.85
C VAL A 52 -22.24 -10.34 15.64
N GLN A 53 -21.63 -9.23 15.19
CA GLN A 53 -21.77 -7.91 15.81
C GLN A 53 -23.24 -7.47 15.82
N ARG A 54 -23.93 -7.58 14.67
CA ARG A 54 -25.34 -7.21 14.53
C ARG A 54 -26.24 -8.05 15.44
N VAL A 55 -26.11 -9.38 15.41
CA VAL A 55 -26.90 -10.29 16.26
C VAL A 55 -26.65 -10.00 17.76
N THR A 56 -25.39 -9.73 18.12
CA THR A 56 -25.04 -9.38 19.50
C THR A 56 -25.63 -8.03 19.91
N ALA A 57 -25.64 -7.03 19.01
CA ALA A 57 -26.23 -5.72 19.25
C ALA A 57 -27.77 -5.80 19.43
N GLU A 58 -28.45 -6.60 18.60
CA GLU A 58 -29.89 -6.87 18.74
C GLU A 58 -30.19 -7.53 20.09
N ARG A 59 -29.38 -8.52 20.49
CA ARG A 59 -29.53 -9.19 21.79
C ARG A 59 -29.30 -8.24 22.96
N ILE A 60 -28.33 -7.33 22.87
CA ILE A 60 -28.10 -6.29 23.88
C ILE A 60 -29.34 -5.39 24.01
N ALA A 61 -29.92 -4.96 22.89
CA ALA A 61 -31.13 -4.13 22.89
C ALA A 61 -32.32 -4.86 23.54
N GLU A 62 -32.53 -6.14 23.20
CA GLU A 62 -33.57 -6.98 23.80
C GLU A 62 -33.41 -7.09 25.33
N ILE A 63 -32.18 -7.33 25.82
CA ILE A 63 -31.89 -7.44 27.26
C ILE A 63 -32.11 -6.09 27.96
N GLN A 64 -31.76 -4.97 27.31
CA GLN A 64 -32.02 -3.63 27.86
C GLN A 64 -33.51 -3.37 28.05
N ASP A 65 -34.34 -3.76 27.08
CA ASP A 65 -35.79 -3.61 27.19
C ASP A 65 -36.39 -4.51 28.27
N ARG A 66 -35.91 -5.76 28.38
CA ARG A 66 -36.30 -6.67 29.48
C ARG A 66 -35.92 -6.11 30.85
N LEU A 67 -34.78 -5.45 30.96
CA LEU A 67 -34.31 -4.85 32.20
C LEU A 67 -35.16 -3.62 32.61
N ARG A 68 -35.68 -2.86 31.65
CA ARG A 68 -36.64 -1.76 31.91
C ARG A 68 -37.97 -2.29 32.46
N GLY A 69 -38.45 -3.42 31.93
CA GLY A 69 -39.69 -4.06 32.36
C GLY A 69 -39.60 -4.93 33.62
N SER A 70 -38.39 -5.24 34.11
CA SER A 70 -38.21 -6.14 35.25
C SER A 70 -38.34 -5.43 36.60
N LEU A 71 -39.28 -5.92 37.43
CA LEU A 71 -39.53 -5.46 38.80
C LEU A 71 -38.78 -6.28 39.87
N LEU A 72 -38.24 -7.45 39.51
CA LEU A 72 -37.59 -8.37 40.44
C LEU A 72 -36.08 -8.06 40.57
N PRO A 73 -35.54 -7.82 41.78
CA PRO A 73 -34.12 -7.51 41.97
C PRO A 73 -33.18 -8.60 41.44
N ALA A 74 -33.52 -9.87 41.62
CA ALA A 74 -32.71 -11.00 41.16
C ALA A 74 -32.58 -11.04 39.62
N ASP A 75 -33.69 -10.79 38.91
CA ASP A 75 -33.72 -10.74 37.45
C ASP A 75 -32.91 -9.56 36.92
N ARG A 76 -33.04 -8.39 37.56
CA ARG A 76 -32.25 -7.20 37.19
C ARG A 76 -30.75 -7.46 37.31
N SER A 77 -30.31 -8.11 38.40
CA SER A 77 -28.88 -8.46 38.59
C SER A 77 -28.38 -9.42 37.52
N ARG A 78 -29.15 -10.48 37.21
CA ARG A 78 -28.79 -11.46 36.17
C ARG A 78 -28.69 -10.81 34.79
N LEU A 79 -29.69 -10.02 34.40
CA LEU A 79 -29.73 -9.32 33.12
C LEU A 79 -28.59 -8.29 32.99
N THR A 80 -28.24 -7.61 34.08
CA THR A 80 -27.10 -6.66 34.11
C THR A 80 -25.76 -7.38 33.86
N ALA A 81 -25.55 -8.54 34.48
CA ALA A 81 -24.36 -9.35 34.27
C ALA A 81 -24.24 -9.84 32.81
N GLU A 82 -25.33 -10.39 32.25
CA GLU A 82 -25.39 -10.84 30.85
C GLU A 82 -25.08 -9.68 29.88
N LEU A 83 -25.68 -8.51 30.12
CA LEU A 83 -25.48 -7.31 29.32
C LEU A 83 -24.04 -6.79 29.39
N THR A 84 -23.37 -6.93 30.54
CA THR A 84 -21.96 -6.54 30.70
C THR A 84 -21.05 -7.41 29.82
N VAL A 85 -21.26 -8.73 29.86
CA VAL A 85 -20.49 -9.68 29.05
C VAL A 85 -20.72 -9.45 27.56
N LEU A 86 -21.98 -9.31 27.14
CA LEU A 86 -22.32 -9.10 25.72
C LEU A 86 -21.78 -7.76 25.20
N LYS A 87 -21.85 -6.67 25.98
CA LYS A 87 -21.26 -5.39 25.58
C LYS A 87 -19.75 -5.46 25.41
N ALA A 88 -19.04 -6.10 26.34
CA ALA A 88 -17.59 -6.28 26.25
C ALA A 88 -17.20 -7.14 25.04
N GLY A 89 -17.95 -8.21 24.76
CA GLY A 89 -17.75 -9.04 23.56
C GLY A 89 -18.01 -8.26 22.26
N ASN A 90 -19.11 -7.50 22.21
CA ASN A 90 -19.49 -6.70 21.05
C ASN A 90 -18.45 -5.60 20.74
N ALA A 91 -17.89 -4.95 21.77
CA ALA A 91 -16.82 -3.97 21.60
C ALA A 91 -15.60 -4.59 20.92
N LYS A 92 -15.12 -5.76 21.38
CA LYS A 92 -13.98 -6.46 20.75
C LYS A 92 -14.24 -6.87 19.30
N ILE A 93 -15.48 -7.25 18.97
CA ILE A 93 -15.85 -7.57 17.59
C ILE A 93 -15.81 -6.31 16.73
N LYS A 94 -16.36 -5.21 17.23
CA LYS A 94 -16.33 -3.91 16.56
C LYS A 94 -14.88 -3.45 16.28
N ASP A 95 -14.00 -3.53 17.27
CA ASP A 95 -12.58 -3.16 17.12
C ASP A 95 -11.90 -3.97 16.01
N ARG A 96 -12.17 -5.29 15.94
CA ARG A 96 -11.62 -6.15 14.86
C ARG A 96 -12.15 -5.79 13.48
N ILE A 97 -13.43 -5.43 13.38
CA ILE A 97 -14.04 -5.00 12.10
C ILE A 97 -13.40 -3.68 11.66
N GLU A 98 -13.27 -2.72 12.58
CA GLU A 98 -12.65 -1.41 12.27
C GLU A 98 -11.19 -1.58 11.84
N GLU A 99 -10.44 -2.45 12.52
CA GLU A 99 -9.06 -2.79 12.16
C GLU A 99 -8.97 -3.42 10.78
N GLN A 100 -9.81 -4.42 10.48
CA GLN A 100 -9.82 -5.05 9.17
C GLN A 100 -10.19 -4.06 8.06
N GLN A 101 -11.18 -3.20 8.31
CA GLN A 101 -11.57 -2.16 7.36
C GLN A 101 -10.45 -1.13 7.13
N ARG A 102 -9.62 -0.87 8.13
CA ARG A 102 -8.44 0.00 8.01
C ARG A 102 -7.37 -0.67 7.15
N ILE A 103 -7.03 -1.93 7.44
CA ILE A 103 -6.08 -2.73 6.64
C ILE A 103 -6.55 -2.81 5.18
N ASP A 104 -7.83 -3.10 4.96
CA ASP A 104 -8.42 -3.18 3.62
C ASP A 104 -8.37 -1.83 2.88
N ARG A 105 -8.54 -0.72 3.59
CA ARG A 105 -8.40 0.63 3.03
C ARG A 105 -6.97 0.89 2.58
N LEU A 106 -5.98 0.59 3.43
CA LEU A 106 -4.57 0.73 3.09
C LEU A 106 -4.17 -0.17 1.92
N ALA A 107 -4.65 -1.42 1.90
CA ALA A 107 -4.30 -2.39 0.86
C ALA A 107 -4.86 -2.03 -0.54
N LYS A 108 -5.98 -1.31 -0.60
CA LYS A 108 -6.60 -0.91 -1.88
C LYS A 108 -6.08 0.43 -2.39
N ASP A 109 -5.36 1.19 -1.57
CA ASP A 109 -4.90 2.52 -1.94
C ASP A 109 -3.64 2.47 -2.82
N ARG A 110 -3.69 3.20 -3.94
CA ARG A 110 -2.59 3.24 -4.91
C ARG A 110 -1.33 3.91 -4.35
N ARG A 111 -1.46 4.90 -3.47
CA ARG A 111 -0.33 5.61 -2.85
C ARG A 111 0.44 4.68 -1.92
N VAL A 112 -0.30 3.89 -1.13
CA VAL A 112 0.29 2.86 -0.26
C VAL A 112 0.97 1.78 -1.09
N GLN A 113 0.38 1.35 -2.21
CA GLN A 113 1.04 0.41 -3.11
C GLN A 113 2.35 0.97 -3.67
N LEU A 114 2.36 2.23 -4.11
CA LEU A 114 3.59 2.88 -4.60
C LEU A 114 4.66 2.99 -3.51
N ALA A 115 4.28 3.29 -2.27
CA ALA A 115 5.20 3.32 -1.13
C ALA A 115 5.79 1.93 -0.86
N ARG A 116 4.98 0.87 -0.94
CA ARG A 116 5.45 -0.53 -0.79
C ARG A 116 6.38 -0.95 -1.92
N ASP A 117 6.04 -0.63 -3.16
CA ASP A 117 6.90 -0.94 -4.31
C ASP A 117 8.25 -0.21 -4.21
N SER A 118 8.25 1.06 -3.78
CA SER A 118 9.49 1.82 -3.56
C SER A 118 10.29 1.26 -2.37
N ALA A 119 9.63 0.91 -1.27
CA ALA A 119 10.27 0.25 -0.12
C ALA A 119 10.93 -1.08 -0.50
N ASP A 120 10.30 -1.90 -1.34
CA ASP A 120 10.89 -3.14 -1.83
C ASP A 120 12.11 -2.91 -2.73
N ALA A 121 12.13 -1.81 -3.50
CA ALA A 121 13.30 -1.41 -4.28
C ALA A 121 14.44 -0.89 -3.38
N LEU A 122 14.11 -0.12 -2.35
CA LEU A 122 15.04 0.32 -1.33
C LEU A 122 15.67 -0.89 -0.62
N GLU A 123 14.86 -1.81 -0.09
CA GLU A 123 15.35 -3.00 0.63
C GLU A 123 16.36 -3.83 -0.18
N LYS A 124 16.13 -3.98 -1.50
CA LYS A 124 16.98 -4.80 -2.38
C LYS A 124 18.22 -4.08 -2.90
N SER A 125 18.11 -2.78 -3.16
CA SER A 125 19.10 -2.07 -3.99
C SER A 125 19.50 -0.69 -3.49
N TRP A 126 19.13 -0.31 -2.26
CA TRP A 126 19.45 1.03 -1.73
C TRP A 126 20.94 1.37 -1.81
N ARG A 127 21.85 0.42 -1.51
CA ARG A 127 23.31 0.67 -1.57
C ARG A 127 23.83 1.06 -2.97
N HIS A 128 23.06 0.75 -4.01
CA HIS A 128 23.39 1.11 -5.39
C HIS A 128 22.68 2.40 -5.84
N ILE A 129 21.47 2.64 -5.33
CA ILE A 129 20.66 3.81 -5.70
C ILE A 129 21.11 5.04 -4.89
N TYR A 130 21.37 4.85 -3.61
CA TYR A 130 21.78 5.85 -2.63
C TYR A 130 23.01 5.32 -1.86
N PRO A 131 24.19 5.31 -2.48
CA PRO A 131 25.40 4.73 -1.89
C PRO A 131 25.83 5.40 -0.58
N HIS A 132 25.44 6.65 -0.32
CA HIS A 132 25.81 7.38 0.89
C HIS A 132 24.67 7.51 1.90
N ALA A 133 23.52 6.86 1.66
CA ALA A 133 22.39 6.89 2.60
C ALA A 133 22.67 6.12 3.90
N ASP A 134 22.02 6.56 4.99
CA ASP A 134 22.02 5.83 6.26
C ASP A 134 21.09 4.61 6.18
N GLU A 135 21.61 3.45 6.54
CA GLU A 135 20.86 2.20 6.63
C GLU A 135 19.67 2.32 7.59
N ALA A 136 19.80 3.10 8.67
CA ALA A 136 18.71 3.33 9.62
C ALA A 136 17.50 4.02 8.96
N ASP A 137 17.76 5.01 8.10
CA ASP A 137 16.69 5.73 7.40
C ASP A 137 16.05 4.88 6.30
N VAL A 138 16.84 4.06 5.61
CA VAL A 138 16.31 3.07 4.66
C VAL A 138 15.41 2.06 5.37
N MET A 139 15.84 1.51 6.50
CA MET A 139 15.03 0.57 7.29
C MET A 139 13.77 1.23 7.83
N LEU A 140 13.82 2.51 8.21
CA LEU A 140 12.65 3.27 8.62
C LEU A 140 11.64 3.44 7.47
N ALA A 141 12.10 3.79 6.27
CA ALA A 141 11.22 3.89 5.09
C ALA A 141 10.49 2.57 4.80
N VAL A 142 11.23 1.45 4.88
CA VAL A 142 10.67 0.11 4.70
C VAL A 142 9.65 -0.23 5.79
N ALA A 143 9.96 0.10 7.05
CA ALA A 143 9.06 -0.13 8.17
C ALA A 143 7.75 0.67 8.03
N ILE A 144 7.83 1.95 7.63
CA ILE A 144 6.65 2.81 7.41
C ILE A 144 5.76 2.24 6.30
N ALA A 145 6.35 1.89 5.15
CA ALA A 145 5.57 1.36 4.01
C ALA A 145 4.86 0.03 4.31
N ARG A 146 5.43 -0.78 5.21
CA ARG A 146 4.87 -2.07 5.65
C ARG A 146 3.95 -1.96 6.87
N SER A 147 3.87 -0.79 7.49
CA SER A 147 3.01 -0.58 8.65
C SER A 147 1.54 -0.55 8.26
N ASN A 148 0.72 -1.23 9.07
CA ASN A 148 -0.73 -1.10 9.03
C ASN A 148 -1.25 -0.16 10.11
N GLU A 149 -0.37 0.49 10.89
CA GLU A 149 -0.73 1.29 12.07
C GLU A 149 -1.28 2.68 11.72
N PHE A 150 -1.24 3.07 10.46
CA PHE A 150 -1.73 4.37 10.01
C PHE A 150 -3.26 4.41 9.87
N ASP A 151 -3.86 5.51 10.33
CA ASP A 151 -5.31 5.73 10.23
C ASP A 151 -5.77 6.05 8.80
N SER A 152 -4.85 6.58 7.98
CA SER A 152 -5.13 6.95 6.59
C SER A 152 -3.99 6.58 5.63
N PRO A 153 -4.31 6.28 4.35
CA PRO A 153 -3.30 6.13 3.29
C PRO A 153 -2.42 7.37 3.11
N ASP A 154 -2.99 8.56 3.33
CA ASP A 154 -2.32 9.83 3.13
C ASP A 154 -1.23 10.07 4.18
N ASP A 155 -1.51 9.73 5.43
CA ASP A 155 -0.52 9.83 6.51
C ASP A 155 0.63 8.86 6.28
N LEU A 156 0.34 7.60 5.94
CA LEU A 156 1.39 6.62 5.60
C LEU A 156 2.27 7.12 4.44
N TYR A 157 1.63 7.60 3.36
CA TYR A 157 2.37 8.08 2.19
C TYR A 157 3.21 9.31 2.49
N ARG A 158 2.69 10.25 3.29
CA ARG A 158 3.43 11.46 3.71
C ARG A 158 4.66 11.10 4.54
N GLU A 159 4.50 10.25 5.56
CA GLU A 159 5.63 9.81 6.40
C GLU A 159 6.67 9.05 5.58
N PHE A 160 6.21 8.17 4.68
CA PHE A 160 7.11 7.45 3.77
C PHE A 160 7.92 8.43 2.89
N LYS A 161 7.25 9.40 2.27
CA LYS A 161 7.90 10.39 1.40
C LYS A 161 8.89 11.28 2.13
N ALA A 162 8.57 11.70 3.35
CA ALA A 162 9.50 12.50 4.16
C ALA A 162 10.81 11.75 4.42
N VAL A 163 10.75 10.44 4.69
CA VAL A 163 11.96 9.63 4.87
C VAL A 163 12.68 9.38 3.55
N GLU A 164 11.97 9.09 2.46
CA GLU A 164 12.57 8.90 1.13
C GLU A 164 13.29 10.16 0.63
N GLU A 165 12.72 11.34 0.85
CA GLU A 165 13.34 12.64 0.52
C GLU A 165 14.63 12.86 1.32
N ARG A 166 14.63 12.55 2.62
CA ARG A 166 15.82 12.64 3.47
C ARG A 166 16.94 11.69 3.02
N ILE A 167 16.61 10.47 2.60
CA ILE A 167 17.57 9.52 2.02
C ILE A 167 18.22 10.11 0.76
N ALA A 168 17.40 10.66 -0.14
CA ALA A 168 17.90 11.27 -1.37
C ALA A 168 18.73 12.53 -1.11
N GLU A 169 18.34 13.36 -0.13
CA GLU A 169 19.05 14.57 0.24
C GLU A 169 20.43 14.27 0.84
N ALA A 170 20.53 13.25 1.70
CA ALA A 170 21.80 12.81 2.27
C ALA A 170 22.80 12.36 1.18
N ASP A 171 22.31 11.63 0.18
CA ASP A 171 23.14 11.17 -0.94
C ASP A 171 23.61 12.33 -1.83
N LEU A 172 22.69 13.25 -2.14
CA LEU A 172 23.01 14.48 -2.90
C LEU A 172 24.02 15.35 -2.17
N GLU A 173 23.92 15.48 -0.84
CA GLU A 173 24.86 16.26 -0.06
C GLU A 173 26.25 15.62 -0.03
N ALA A 174 26.33 14.29 0.08
CA ALA A 174 27.59 13.56 0.02
C ALA A 174 28.30 13.73 -1.34
N GLU A 175 27.57 13.63 -2.45
CA GLU A 175 28.13 13.86 -3.79
C GLU A 175 28.56 15.31 -4.01
N ARG A 176 27.81 16.29 -3.48
CA ARG A 176 28.22 17.71 -3.52
C ARG A 176 29.53 17.93 -2.77
N ARG A 177 29.66 17.41 -1.54
CA ARG A 177 30.91 17.52 -0.76
C ARG A 177 32.10 16.89 -1.49
N LYS A 178 31.90 15.72 -2.10
CA LYS A 178 32.95 15.05 -2.89
C LYS A 178 33.39 15.88 -4.10
N ALA A 179 32.45 16.52 -4.80
CA ALA A 179 32.76 17.40 -5.92
C ALA A 179 33.54 18.65 -5.46
N ASP A 180 33.12 19.27 -4.34
CA ASP A 180 33.78 20.42 -3.75
C ASP A 180 35.20 20.09 -3.29
N ASP A 181 35.39 18.94 -2.61
CA ASP A 181 36.70 18.45 -2.18
C ASP A 181 37.62 18.20 -3.37
N ALA A 182 37.11 17.62 -4.46
CA ALA A 182 37.87 17.40 -5.68
C ALA A 182 38.29 18.72 -6.35
N GLN A 183 37.41 19.72 -6.37
CA GLN A 183 37.72 21.05 -6.89
C GLN A 183 38.78 21.74 -6.04
N HIS A 184 38.67 21.69 -4.71
CA HIS A 184 39.68 22.24 -3.80
C HIS A 184 41.04 21.57 -3.98
N ALA A 185 41.08 20.24 -4.13
CA ALA A 185 42.32 19.52 -4.40
C ALA A 185 42.93 19.89 -5.75
N ALA A 186 42.12 20.06 -6.80
CA ALA A 186 42.57 20.49 -8.11
C ALA A 186 43.18 21.90 -8.09
N LEU A 187 42.50 22.86 -7.44
CA LEU A 187 43.00 24.23 -7.27
C LEU A 187 44.31 24.27 -6.49
N LYS A 188 44.44 23.43 -5.45
CA LYS A 188 45.67 23.31 -4.69
C LYS A 188 46.81 22.80 -5.56
N ALA A 189 46.59 21.72 -6.33
CA ALA A 189 47.60 21.17 -7.23
C ALA A 189 48.01 22.16 -8.33
N GLU A 190 47.07 22.93 -8.89
CA GLU A 190 47.35 23.98 -9.87
C GLU A 190 48.21 25.09 -9.25
N SER A 191 47.86 25.54 -8.04
CA SER A 191 48.64 26.57 -7.33
C SER A 191 50.07 26.11 -6.99
N GLU A 192 50.24 24.84 -6.61
CA GLU A 192 51.55 24.25 -6.32
C GLU A 192 52.41 24.14 -7.59
N SER A 193 51.79 23.75 -8.71
CA SER A 193 52.45 23.70 -10.03
C SER A 193 52.87 25.09 -10.49
N ALA A 194 51.99 26.09 -10.39
CA ALA A 194 52.30 27.48 -10.73
C ALA A 194 53.46 28.02 -9.87
N ALA A 195 53.44 27.77 -8.55
CA ALA A 195 54.51 28.17 -7.64
C ALA A 195 55.86 27.47 -7.94
N ALA A 196 55.83 26.23 -8.45
CA ALA A 196 57.02 25.52 -8.89
C ALA A 196 57.59 26.12 -10.19
N GLN A 197 56.72 26.45 -11.17
CA GLN A 197 57.14 27.07 -12.43
C GLN A 197 57.77 28.46 -12.21
N VAL A 198 57.19 29.27 -11.32
CA VAL A 198 57.78 30.58 -10.96
C VAL A 198 59.19 30.40 -10.37
N ARG A 199 59.39 29.44 -9.45
CA ARG A 199 60.71 29.15 -8.87
C ARG A 199 61.74 28.71 -9.92
N VAL A 200 61.34 27.90 -10.90
CA VAL A 200 62.22 27.50 -12.00
C VAL A 200 62.61 28.71 -12.86
N ALA A 201 61.65 29.56 -13.21
CA ALA A 201 61.91 30.77 -13.97
C ALA A 201 62.83 31.75 -13.23
N GLU A 202 62.63 31.97 -11.93
CA GLU A 202 63.50 32.80 -11.09
C GLU A 202 64.92 32.23 -10.96
N GLY A 203 65.06 30.91 -10.89
CA GLY A 203 66.37 30.24 -10.85
C GLY A 203 67.15 30.37 -12.17
N GLN A 204 66.47 30.37 -13.31
CA GLN A 204 67.09 30.55 -14.63
C GLN A 204 67.55 31.99 -14.89
N VAL A 205 66.91 32.99 -14.27
CA VAL A 205 67.29 34.41 -14.41
C VAL A 205 68.54 34.78 -13.60
N ARG A 206 68.95 33.95 -12.61
CA ARG A 206 70.11 34.20 -11.74
C ARG A 206 71.42 33.56 -12.22
N LEU A 207 71.41 32.81 -13.30
CA LEU A 207 72.58 32.19 -13.95
C LEU A 207 72.99 33.01 -15.19
#